data_AF-A0A9Q1H324-F1
#
_entry.id   AF-A0A9Q1H324-F1
#
_cell.length_a   1.000
_cell.length_b   1.000
_cell.length_c   1.000
_cell.angle_alpha   90.00
_cell.angle_beta   90.00
_cell.angle_gamma   90.00
#
_symmetry.space_group_name_H-M   'P 1'
#
loop_
_entity.id
_entity.type
_entity.pdbx_description
1 polymer ?
#
loop_
_entity_poly.entity_id
_entity_poly.type
_entity_poly.pdbx_seq_one_letter_code
_entity_poly.pdbx_strand_id
1 'polypeptide(L)'
;MTGSTLSGHKVRKLEFHFAEALEKDYKAVIGSGGDVSNYCRAIAVAGKELGFNVHLIQYGVTCKTGVRLEIEGEPAYILPVGDPGDPAIYAYIDTFHELFLQGVTEEFTDLVVSCGRCITTSAFIIGNYLTGGKLRIHALSVNRSKTQCRMRIADMLQISGFLQLVGNGVDAEDLVSVVEASREPKYGVFCDEHLGVTTVYKKMGFSSKRKTFSHYIG
;
A
#
# COMPACT_ATOMS: atom_id res chain seq x y z
N MET A 1 -9.40 -12.97 -9.18
CA MET A 1 -9.97 -11.64 -9.52
C MET A 1 -9.16 -11.05 -10.67
N THR A 2 -9.63 -11.13 -11.92
CA THR A 2 -8.95 -10.50 -13.06
C THR A 2 -10.00 -9.78 -13.91
N GLY A 3 -10.31 -8.54 -13.52
CA GLY A 3 -11.24 -7.65 -14.21
C GLY A 3 -10.76 -6.20 -14.09
N SER A 4 -10.85 -5.43 -15.18
CA SER A 4 -10.31 -4.07 -15.31
C SER A 4 -10.80 -3.04 -14.26
N THR A 5 -11.84 -3.37 -13.50
CA THR A 5 -12.40 -2.58 -12.39
C THR A 5 -11.57 -2.61 -11.12
N LEU A 6 -10.83 -3.69 -10.86
CA LEU A 6 -9.92 -3.85 -9.71
C LEU A 6 -8.48 -3.68 -10.19
N SER A 7 -7.95 -2.45 -10.08
CA SER A 7 -6.56 -2.14 -10.39
C SER A 7 -5.89 -1.29 -9.32
N GLY A 8 -4.55 -1.30 -9.32
CA GLY A 8 -3.70 -0.54 -8.42
C GLY A 8 -3.17 -1.34 -7.23
N HIS A 9 -2.11 -0.81 -6.59
CA HIS A 9 -1.34 -1.52 -5.56
C HIS A 9 -2.19 -2.16 -4.45
N LYS A 10 -3.32 -1.54 -4.07
CA LYS A 10 -4.16 -2.01 -2.96
C LYS A 10 -4.96 -3.28 -3.23
N VAL A 11 -5.10 -3.70 -4.49
CA VAL A 11 -5.87 -4.92 -4.83
C VAL A 11 -5.12 -6.17 -4.35
N ARG A 12 -3.80 -6.23 -4.57
CA ARG A 12 -2.99 -7.39 -4.18
C ARG A 12 -3.09 -7.73 -2.70
N LYS A 13 -3.11 -6.71 -1.82
CA LYS A 13 -3.30 -6.98 -0.40
C LYS A 13 -4.70 -7.48 -0.05
N LEU A 14 -5.72 -7.08 -0.82
CA LEU A 14 -7.09 -7.54 -0.57
C LEU A 14 -7.24 -9.04 -0.88
N GLU A 15 -6.45 -9.59 -1.80
CA GLU A 15 -6.48 -11.03 -2.10
C GLU A 15 -6.19 -11.87 -0.85
N PHE A 16 -5.19 -11.47 -0.05
CA PHE A 16 -4.84 -12.16 1.20
C PHE A 16 -5.94 -12.04 2.25
N HIS A 17 -6.49 -10.84 2.44
CA HIS A 17 -7.53 -10.64 3.45
C HIS A 17 -8.87 -11.27 3.08
N PHE A 18 -9.27 -11.20 1.81
CA PHE A 18 -10.49 -11.85 1.37
C PHE A 18 -10.34 -13.37 1.34
N ALA A 19 -9.16 -13.90 1.04
CA ALA A 19 -8.90 -15.33 1.20
C ALA A 19 -9.10 -15.77 2.66
N GLU A 20 -8.53 -15.04 3.62
CA GLU A 20 -8.74 -15.32 5.05
C GLU A 20 -10.21 -15.17 5.45
N ALA A 21 -10.90 -14.13 4.97
CA ALA A 21 -12.30 -13.89 5.27
C ALA A 21 -13.20 -15.02 4.75
N LEU A 22 -12.91 -15.54 3.55
CA LEU A 22 -13.61 -16.69 2.96
C LEU A 22 -13.32 -17.98 3.72
N GLU A 23 -12.05 -18.26 4.02
CA GLU A 23 -11.63 -19.46 4.75
C GLU A 23 -12.29 -19.54 6.14
N LYS A 24 -12.47 -18.39 6.79
CA LYS A 24 -13.08 -18.29 8.12
C LYS A 24 -14.59 -18.01 8.10
N ASP A 25 -15.25 -18.19 6.95
CA ASP A 25 -16.69 -18.08 6.78
C ASP A 25 -17.31 -16.73 7.21
N TYR A 26 -16.55 -15.64 7.12
CA TYR A 26 -17.09 -14.30 7.35
C TYR A 26 -18.15 -13.97 6.29
N LYS A 27 -19.16 -13.18 6.69
CA LYS A 27 -20.25 -12.75 5.79
C LYS A 27 -20.20 -11.26 5.49
N ALA A 28 -19.61 -10.49 6.39
CA ALA A 28 -19.39 -9.06 6.21
C ALA A 28 -17.89 -8.71 6.21
N VAL A 29 -17.55 -7.58 5.57
CA VAL A 29 -16.23 -6.95 5.69
C VAL A 29 -16.37 -5.49 6.07
N ILE A 30 -15.46 -5.02 6.92
CA ILE A 30 -15.41 -3.64 7.39
C ILE A 30 -14.10 -3.02 6.94
N GLY A 31 -14.19 -2.01 6.08
CA GLY A 31 -13.05 -1.21 5.63
C GLY A 31 -13.11 0.22 6.15
N SER A 32 -11.95 0.90 6.23
CA SER A 32 -11.92 2.32 6.57
C SER A 32 -10.95 3.14 5.70
N GLY A 33 -11.26 4.43 5.54
CA GLY A 33 -10.44 5.37 4.78
C GLY A 33 -11.09 6.74 4.61
N GLY A 34 -10.36 7.68 4.02
CA GLY A 34 -10.89 9.01 3.68
C GLY A 34 -11.82 9.02 2.48
N ASP A 35 -12.47 10.16 2.23
CA ASP A 35 -13.49 10.39 1.18
C ASP A 35 -13.12 9.79 -0.18
N VAL A 36 -11.91 10.08 -0.64
CA VAL A 36 -11.43 9.69 -1.98
C VAL A 36 -10.53 8.44 -1.95
N SER A 37 -10.63 7.62 -0.88
CA SER A 37 -9.76 6.47 -0.67
C SER A 37 -9.85 5.42 -1.78
N ASN A 38 -8.75 5.24 -2.52
CA ASN A 38 -8.59 4.11 -3.44
C ASN A 38 -8.78 2.76 -2.73
N TYR A 39 -8.56 2.69 -1.41
CA TYR A 39 -8.71 1.44 -0.66
C TYR A 39 -10.17 1.08 -0.50
N CYS A 40 -10.99 2.02 -0.01
CA CYS A 40 -12.41 1.80 0.22
C CYS A 40 -13.12 1.44 -1.08
N ARG A 41 -12.75 2.07 -2.21
CA ARG A 41 -13.29 1.69 -3.52
C ARG A 41 -12.92 0.26 -3.93
N ALA A 42 -11.67 -0.16 -3.72
CA ALA A 42 -11.26 -1.53 -4.01
C ALA A 42 -11.99 -2.56 -3.12
N ILE A 43 -12.18 -2.24 -1.84
CA ILE A 43 -12.98 -3.07 -0.90
C ILE A 43 -14.42 -3.20 -1.37
N ALA A 44 -15.05 -2.10 -1.76
CA ALA A 44 -16.44 -2.11 -2.24
C ALA A 44 -16.61 -3.03 -3.43
N VAL A 45 -15.73 -2.94 -4.42
CA VAL A 45 -15.79 -3.75 -5.63
C VAL A 45 -15.49 -5.22 -5.31
N ALA A 46 -14.32 -5.51 -4.71
CA ALA A 46 -13.92 -6.91 -4.42
C ALA A 46 -14.87 -7.59 -3.45
N GLY A 47 -15.31 -6.91 -2.39
CA GLY A 47 -16.22 -7.47 -1.41
C GLY A 47 -17.57 -7.83 -2.03
N LYS A 48 -18.12 -6.98 -2.90
CA LYS A 48 -19.37 -7.30 -3.60
C LYS A 48 -19.21 -8.40 -4.65
N GLU A 49 -18.11 -8.44 -5.38
CA GLU A 49 -17.80 -9.53 -6.32
C GLU A 49 -17.69 -10.90 -5.61
N LEU A 50 -17.16 -10.91 -4.39
CA LEU A 50 -17.00 -12.11 -3.57
C LEU A 50 -18.22 -12.43 -2.67
N GLY A 51 -19.29 -11.65 -2.76
CA GLY A 51 -20.54 -11.92 -2.04
C GLY A 51 -20.61 -11.44 -0.59
N PHE A 52 -19.71 -10.56 -0.15
CA PHE A 52 -19.72 -10.00 1.21
C PHE A 52 -20.69 -8.82 1.37
N ASN A 53 -21.20 -8.68 2.59
CA ASN A 53 -21.79 -7.44 3.09
C ASN A 53 -20.68 -6.43 3.39
N VAL A 54 -20.58 -5.37 2.58
CA VAL A 54 -19.48 -4.40 2.67
C VAL A 54 -19.91 -3.17 3.47
N HIS A 55 -19.16 -2.88 4.53
CA HIS A 55 -19.33 -1.69 5.36
C HIS A 55 -18.06 -0.83 5.30
N LEU A 56 -18.23 0.45 4.97
CA LEU A 56 -17.12 1.39 4.85
C LEU A 56 -17.27 2.53 5.84
N ILE A 57 -16.23 2.75 6.64
CA ILE A 57 -16.21 3.76 7.69
C ILE A 57 -15.25 4.88 7.29
N GLN A 58 -15.75 6.12 7.30
CA GLN A 58 -14.96 7.32 7.12
C GLN A 58 -14.21 7.66 8.41
N TYR A 59 -12.97 8.18 8.31
CA TYR A 59 -12.03 8.52 9.40
C TYR A 59 -12.58 8.45 10.85
N GLY A 60 -11.90 7.67 11.72
CA GLY A 60 -12.15 7.71 13.17
C GLY A 60 -12.01 6.36 13.88
N VAL A 61 -11.96 5.25 13.15
CA VAL A 61 -11.88 3.91 13.76
C VAL A 61 -10.65 3.16 13.23
N THR A 62 -9.61 3.09 14.06
CA THR A 62 -8.58 2.06 13.94
C THR A 62 -9.11 0.81 14.59
N CYS A 63 -9.61 -0.11 13.78
CA CYS A 63 -9.96 -1.42 14.26
C CYS A 63 -8.68 -2.27 14.38
N LYS A 64 -8.39 -2.78 15.58
CA LYS A 64 -7.30 -3.74 15.77
C LYS A 64 -7.68 -5.06 15.09
N THR A 65 -6.73 -5.64 14.36
CA THR A 65 -6.83 -7.02 13.85
C THR A 65 -7.01 -7.99 15.03
N GLY A 66 -7.88 -8.99 14.88
CA GLY A 66 -8.15 -10.01 15.92
C GLY A 66 -9.41 -9.79 16.76
N VAL A 67 -10.16 -8.70 16.56
CA VAL A 67 -11.50 -8.54 17.14
C VAL A 67 -12.53 -9.18 16.22
N ARG A 68 -13.27 -10.17 16.73
CA ARG A 68 -14.45 -10.70 16.04
C ARG A 68 -15.58 -9.70 16.24
N LEU A 69 -15.98 -9.05 15.15
CA LEU A 69 -17.16 -8.19 15.13
C LEU A 69 -18.31 -8.95 14.49
N GLU A 70 -19.51 -8.57 14.90
CA GLU A 70 -20.74 -9.01 14.26
C GLU A 70 -21.54 -7.79 13.83
N ILE A 71 -22.12 -7.86 12.63
CA ILE A 71 -23.07 -6.87 12.13
C ILE A 71 -24.38 -7.61 11.93
N GLU A 72 -25.42 -7.22 12.67
CA GLU A 72 -26.75 -7.83 12.58
C GLU A 72 -26.72 -9.37 12.79
N GLY A 73 -25.80 -9.86 13.63
CA GLY A 73 -25.62 -11.29 13.90
C GLY A 73 -24.74 -12.04 12.91
N GLU A 74 -24.18 -11.35 11.90
CA GLU A 74 -23.25 -11.92 10.94
C GLU A 74 -21.79 -11.63 11.29
N PRO A 75 -20.87 -12.61 11.22
CA PRO A 75 -19.45 -12.38 11.47
C PRO A 75 -18.85 -11.42 10.42
N ALA A 76 -18.15 -10.40 10.91
CA ALA A 76 -17.53 -9.37 10.11
C ALA A 76 -15.98 -9.39 10.20
N TYR A 77 -15.32 -9.42 9.05
CA TYR A 77 -13.87 -9.34 8.94
C TYR A 77 -13.41 -7.90 8.83
N ILE A 78 -12.47 -7.48 9.67
CA ILE A 78 -11.92 -6.13 9.67
C ILE A 78 -10.73 -6.09 8.72
N LEU A 79 -10.84 -5.27 7.67
CA LEU A 79 -9.77 -5.09 6.70
C LEU A 79 -8.74 -4.08 7.22
N PRO A 80 -7.50 -4.51 7.51
CA PRO A 80 -6.48 -3.61 8.05
C PRO A 80 -6.10 -2.53 7.03
N VAL A 81 -5.75 -1.35 7.53
CA VAL A 81 -5.36 -0.21 6.68
C VAL A 81 -3.89 -0.26 6.27
N GLY A 82 -3.12 -1.16 6.86
CA GLY A 82 -1.71 -1.36 6.58
C GLY A 82 -0.82 -1.09 7.80
N ASP A 83 -1.00 -1.86 8.86
CA ASP A 83 -0.25 -1.75 10.10
C ASP A 83 0.82 -2.83 10.22
N PRO A 84 1.86 -2.66 11.06
CA PRO A 84 2.84 -3.72 11.27
C PRO A 84 2.17 -5.03 11.68
N GLY A 85 2.59 -6.13 11.06
CA GLY A 85 1.95 -7.46 11.21
C GLY A 85 0.80 -7.74 10.24
N ASP A 86 0.45 -6.78 9.37
CA ASP A 86 -0.51 -7.01 8.30
C ASP A 86 0.05 -8.02 7.27
N PRO A 87 -0.63 -9.16 7.02
CA PRO A 87 -0.18 -10.18 6.06
C PRO A 87 -0.08 -9.67 4.62
N ALA A 88 -0.66 -8.51 4.32
CA ALA A 88 -0.47 -7.79 3.07
C ALA A 88 0.99 -7.62 2.64
N ILE A 89 1.94 -7.63 3.59
CA ILE A 89 3.37 -7.52 3.27
C ILE A 89 3.83 -8.61 2.30
N TYR A 90 3.30 -9.84 2.42
CA TYR A 90 3.65 -10.96 1.55
C TYR A 90 3.18 -10.74 0.11
N ALA A 91 2.01 -10.13 -0.09
CA ALA A 91 1.50 -9.78 -1.42
C ALA A 91 2.47 -8.86 -2.18
N TYR A 92 3.13 -7.94 -1.46
CA TYR A 92 4.08 -7.00 -2.06
C TYR A 92 5.50 -7.58 -2.15
N ILE A 93 5.87 -8.56 -1.32
CA ILE A 93 7.11 -9.33 -1.51
C ILE A 93 7.00 -10.13 -2.81
N ASP A 94 5.85 -10.77 -3.03
CA ASP A 94 5.54 -11.48 -4.27
C ASP A 94 5.54 -10.52 -5.48
N THR A 95 4.98 -9.33 -5.32
CA THR A 95 5.07 -8.27 -6.34
C THR A 95 6.52 -7.92 -6.68
N PHE A 96 7.41 -7.84 -5.68
CA PHE A 96 8.83 -7.60 -5.95
C PHE A 96 9.48 -8.79 -6.67
N HIS A 97 9.11 -10.01 -6.29
CA HIS A 97 9.57 -11.21 -6.96
C HIS A 97 9.17 -11.24 -8.44
N GLU A 98 7.95 -10.79 -8.78
CA GLU A 98 7.55 -10.60 -10.18
C GLU A 98 8.46 -9.61 -10.93
N LEU A 99 8.84 -8.48 -10.30
CA LEU A 99 9.77 -7.52 -10.91
C LEU A 99 11.15 -8.15 -11.16
N PHE A 100 11.63 -8.95 -10.20
CA PHE A 100 12.88 -9.70 -10.34
C PHE A 100 12.81 -10.69 -11.50
N LEU A 101 11.75 -11.50 -11.59
CA LEU A 101 11.55 -12.47 -12.68
C LEU A 101 11.42 -11.81 -14.05
N GLN A 102 10.90 -10.58 -14.11
CA GLN A 102 10.81 -9.77 -15.32
C GLN A 102 12.16 -9.12 -15.72
N GLY A 103 13.22 -9.29 -14.92
CA GLY A 103 14.55 -8.72 -15.19
C GLY A 103 14.70 -7.24 -14.81
N VAL A 104 13.69 -6.65 -14.15
CA VAL A 104 13.71 -5.23 -13.77
C VAL A 104 14.89 -4.90 -12.87
N THR A 105 15.29 -5.83 -11.99
CA THR A 105 16.43 -5.66 -11.07
C THR A 105 17.80 -5.69 -11.77
N GLU A 106 17.87 -6.16 -13.01
CA GLU A 106 19.09 -6.13 -13.84
C GLU A 106 19.15 -4.86 -14.71
N GLU A 107 17.99 -4.36 -15.12
CA GLU A 107 17.88 -3.21 -16.02
C GLU A 107 17.99 -1.87 -15.28
N PHE A 108 17.48 -1.80 -14.05
CA PHE A 108 17.42 -0.58 -13.27
C PHE A 108 18.32 -0.66 -12.03
N THR A 109 18.82 0.50 -11.60
CA THR A 109 19.64 0.64 -10.38
C THR A 109 18.86 1.22 -9.21
N ASP A 110 17.71 1.84 -9.47
CA ASP A 110 16.94 2.61 -8.50
C ASP A 110 15.46 2.29 -8.61
N LEU A 111 14.81 2.15 -7.46
CA LEU A 111 13.37 1.94 -7.36
C LEU A 111 12.76 3.04 -6.49
N VAL A 112 11.92 3.88 -7.10
CA VAL A 112 11.17 4.91 -6.38
C VAL A 112 9.77 4.40 -6.08
N VAL A 113 9.40 4.39 -4.80
CA VAL A 113 8.11 3.89 -4.32
C VAL A 113 7.41 4.90 -3.43
N SER A 114 6.12 5.14 -3.66
CA SER A 114 5.32 5.98 -2.77
C SER A 114 5.15 5.29 -1.41
N CYS A 115 5.41 6.02 -0.33
CA CYS A 115 5.41 5.51 1.03
C CYS A 115 4.35 6.23 1.89
N GLY A 116 3.21 5.57 2.11
CA GLY A 116 2.17 6.07 3.03
C GLY A 116 2.10 5.24 4.31
N ARG A 117 1.59 4.00 4.17
CA ARG A 117 1.48 3.05 5.29
C ARG A 117 2.74 2.19 5.49
N CYS A 118 3.76 2.38 4.64
CA CYS A 118 5.07 1.73 4.66
C CYS A 118 5.10 0.23 4.29
N ILE A 119 3.97 -0.46 4.13
CA ILE A 119 3.94 -1.89 3.78
C ILE A 119 4.65 -2.17 2.45
N THR A 120 4.24 -1.51 1.35
CA THR A 120 4.83 -1.77 0.03
C THR A 120 6.33 -1.50 0.02
N THR A 121 6.77 -0.40 0.64
CA THR A 121 8.19 -0.07 0.80
C THR A 121 8.94 -1.14 1.58
N SER A 122 8.40 -1.59 2.73
CA SER A 122 9.04 -2.62 3.57
C SER A 122 9.12 -3.96 2.85
N ALA A 123 8.06 -4.33 2.13
CA ALA A 123 8.03 -5.54 1.31
C ALA A 123 9.05 -5.50 0.16
N PHE A 124 9.24 -4.34 -0.48
CA PHE A 124 10.24 -4.19 -1.52
C PHE A 124 11.67 -4.23 -0.97
N ILE A 125 11.90 -3.72 0.24
CA ILE A 125 13.17 -3.90 0.95
C ILE A 125 13.47 -5.39 1.16
N ILE A 126 12.50 -6.12 1.72
CA ILE A 126 12.63 -7.57 1.95
C ILE A 126 12.86 -8.30 0.63
N GLY A 127 12.03 -8.04 -0.38
CA GLY A 127 12.14 -8.66 -1.70
C GLY A 127 13.49 -8.40 -2.34
N ASN A 128 13.95 -7.14 -2.35
CA ASN A 128 15.25 -6.76 -2.90
C ASN A 128 16.39 -7.51 -2.21
N TYR A 129 16.36 -7.60 -0.87
CA TYR A 129 17.36 -8.37 -0.13
C TYR A 129 17.34 -9.86 -0.52
N LEU A 130 16.15 -10.48 -0.51
CA LEU A 130 15.98 -11.90 -0.79
C LEU A 130 16.38 -12.29 -2.23
N THR A 131 16.33 -11.35 -3.17
CA THR A 131 16.74 -11.56 -4.57
C THR A 131 18.16 -11.07 -4.87
N GLY A 132 18.97 -10.75 -3.86
CA GLY A 132 20.40 -10.40 -4.03
C GLY A 132 20.78 -8.92 -4.03
N GLY A 133 19.88 -8.02 -3.63
CA GLY A 133 20.20 -6.65 -3.20
C GLY A 133 20.70 -5.69 -4.29
N LYS A 134 20.11 -5.72 -5.50
CA LYS A 134 20.61 -4.95 -6.65
C LYS A 134 20.09 -3.51 -6.73
N LEU A 135 18.91 -3.24 -6.18
CA LEU A 135 18.25 -1.94 -6.30
C LEU A 135 18.53 -1.02 -5.10
N ARG A 136 18.73 0.27 -5.37
CA ARG A 136 18.64 1.35 -4.38
C ARG A 136 17.18 1.77 -4.23
N ILE A 137 16.61 1.59 -3.05
CA ILE A 137 15.19 1.88 -2.81
C ILE A 137 15.04 3.31 -2.27
N HIS A 138 14.17 4.08 -2.92
CA HIS A 138 13.80 5.45 -2.54
C HIS A 138 12.31 5.50 -2.19
N ALA A 139 12.01 5.73 -0.92
CA ALA A 139 10.66 5.87 -0.39
C ALA A 139 10.23 7.33 -0.41
N LEU A 140 9.31 7.68 -1.30
CA LEU A 140 8.70 9.00 -1.35
C LEU A 140 7.52 9.08 -0.36
N SER A 141 7.75 9.68 0.81
CA SER A 141 6.72 9.86 1.82
C SER A 141 5.61 10.80 1.34
N VAL A 142 4.35 10.38 1.48
CA VAL A 142 3.18 11.15 1.01
C VAL A 142 2.31 11.71 2.14
N ASN A 143 2.59 11.37 3.41
CA ASN A 143 1.74 11.75 4.54
C ASN A 143 2.44 11.74 5.91
N ARG A 144 3.77 11.63 5.95
CA ARG A 144 4.57 11.45 7.17
C ARG A 144 5.90 12.18 7.05
N SER A 145 6.48 12.53 8.19
CA SER A 145 7.88 12.94 8.20
C SER A 145 8.80 11.76 7.87
N LYS A 146 10.02 12.06 7.43
CA LYS A 146 11.09 11.11 7.18
C LYS A 146 11.30 10.19 8.37
N THR A 147 11.37 10.75 9.57
CA THR A 147 11.53 10.02 10.84
C THR A 147 10.35 9.07 11.09
N GLN A 148 9.11 9.53 10.89
CA GLN A 148 7.92 8.70 11.07
C GLN A 148 7.85 7.54 10.08
N CYS A 149 8.22 7.78 8.82
CA CYS A 149 8.34 6.71 7.82
C CYS A 149 9.40 5.69 8.23
N ARG A 150 10.58 6.14 8.65
CA ARG A 150 11.68 5.25 9.06
C ARG A 150 11.32 4.37 10.25
N MET A 151 10.78 4.97 11.33
CA MET A 151 10.34 4.19 12.50
C MET A 151 9.33 3.12 12.10
N ARG A 152 8.36 3.47 11.24
CA ARG A 152 7.35 2.52 10.80
C ARG A 152 7.88 1.44 9.87
N ILE A 153 8.86 1.75 9.01
CA ILE A 153 9.55 0.74 8.19
C ILE A 153 10.33 -0.21 9.11
N ALA A 154 11.06 0.31 10.10
CA ALA A 154 11.75 -0.50 11.08
C ALA A 154 10.79 -1.44 11.83
N ASP A 155 9.64 -0.95 12.29
CA ASP A 155 8.61 -1.79 12.93
C ASP A 155 8.13 -2.93 12.01
N MET A 156 7.92 -2.64 10.72
CA MET A 156 7.50 -3.65 9.72
C MET A 156 8.58 -4.71 9.50
N LEU A 157 9.84 -4.30 9.37
CA LEU A 157 10.98 -5.21 9.20
C LEU A 157 11.22 -6.06 10.45
N GLN A 158 11.04 -5.48 11.64
CA GLN A 158 11.11 -6.19 12.92
C GLN A 158 9.99 -7.24 13.01
N ILE A 159 8.74 -6.84 12.82
CA ILE A 159 7.56 -7.71 13.02
C ILE A 159 7.46 -8.80 11.95
N SER A 160 7.93 -8.55 10.73
CA SER A 160 8.02 -9.58 9.68
C SER A 160 9.10 -10.63 9.95
N GLY A 161 9.93 -10.46 10.97
CA GLY A 161 11.07 -11.34 11.26
C GLY A 161 12.28 -11.09 10.36
N PHE A 162 12.22 -10.10 9.46
CA PHE A 162 13.31 -9.82 8.52
C PHE A 162 14.62 -9.45 9.23
N LEU A 163 14.56 -8.62 10.29
CA LEU A 163 15.76 -8.25 11.04
C LEU A 163 16.43 -9.45 11.74
N GLN A 164 15.66 -10.47 12.09
CA GLN A 164 16.20 -11.72 12.65
C GLN A 164 16.91 -12.56 11.58
N LEU A 165 16.40 -12.52 10.35
CA LEU A 165 16.98 -13.23 9.20
C LEU A 165 18.34 -12.64 8.80
N VAL A 166 18.46 -11.30 8.78
CA VAL A 166 19.68 -10.61 8.30
C VAL A 166 20.74 -10.37 9.38
N GLY A 167 20.39 -10.59 10.66
CA GLY A 167 21.30 -10.46 11.80
C GLY A 167 21.50 -9.02 12.30
N ASN A 168 22.20 -8.90 13.42
CA ASN A 168 22.54 -7.61 14.04
C ASN A 168 23.57 -6.87 13.16
N GLY A 169 23.11 -5.90 12.37
CA GLY A 169 24.00 -5.08 11.53
C GLY A 169 23.34 -4.38 10.34
N VAL A 170 22.03 -4.59 10.12
CA VAL A 170 21.30 -3.91 9.05
C VAL A 170 20.33 -2.91 9.66
N ASP A 171 20.68 -1.62 9.57
CA ASP A 171 19.76 -0.56 9.94
C ASP A 171 18.80 -0.25 8.79
N ALA A 172 17.53 0.02 9.12
CA ALA A 172 16.52 0.39 8.11
C ALA A 172 16.95 1.63 7.31
N GLU A 173 17.81 2.49 7.85
CA GLU A 173 18.34 3.66 7.16
C GLU A 173 19.29 3.31 6.01
N ASP A 174 19.98 2.17 6.10
CA ASP A 174 20.89 1.70 5.05
C ASP A 174 20.14 1.00 3.91
N LEU A 175 18.93 0.51 4.20
CA LEU A 175 18.10 -0.21 3.24
C LEU A 175 17.23 0.69 2.36
N VAL A 176 16.95 1.93 2.80
CA VAL A 176 16.06 2.84 2.08
C VAL A 176 16.37 4.31 2.31
N SER A 177 16.47 5.05 1.21
CA SER A 177 16.43 6.51 1.25
C SER A 177 14.99 6.98 1.37
N VAL A 178 14.67 7.74 2.42
CA VAL A 178 13.33 8.32 2.58
C VAL A 178 13.37 9.80 2.18
N VAL A 179 12.53 10.15 1.21
CA VAL A 179 12.35 11.50 0.65
C VAL A 179 10.99 12.02 1.09
N GLU A 180 10.93 13.21 1.69
CA GLU A 180 9.65 13.87 1.98
C GLU A 180 9.12 14.52 0.70
N ALA A 181 7.91 14.16 0.25
CA ALA A 181 7.18 15.04 -0.69
C ALA A 181 6.88 16.36 0.02
N SER A 182 6.83 17.48 -0.71
CA SER A 182 6.71 18.81 -0.09
C SER A 182 5.55 18.87 0.91
N ARG A 183 5.83 19.43 2.09
CA ARG A 183 4.94 19.39 3.28
C ARG A 183 3.61 20.11 3.08
N GLU A 184 3.48 20.85 2.00
CA GLU A 184 2.24 21.48 1.62
C GLU A 184 1.74 20.97 0.26
N PRO A 185 0.55 20.36 0.21
CA PRO A 185 -0.50 20.36 1.22
C PRO A 185 -0.81 18.94 1.74
N LYS A 186 -1.68 18.85 2.76
CA LYS A 186 -2.09 17.63 3.48
C LYS A 186 -2.38 16.45 2.53
N TYR A 187 -2.32 15.21 3.03
CA TYR A 187 -2.64 14.01 2.24
C TYR A 187 -3.93 14.20 1.41
N GLY A 188 -3.81 14.06 0.08
CA GLY A 188 -4.91 14.22 -0.86
C GLY A 188 -5.11 15.65 -1.39
N VAL A 189 -4.28 16.61 -1.00
CA VAL A 189 -4.27 17.97 -1.55
C VAL A 189 -3.05 18.10 -2.46
N PHE A 190 -3.21 18.80 -3.59
CA PHE A 190 -2.15 19.03 -4.57
C PHE A 190 -1.54 20.43 -4.40
N CYS A 191 -0.24 20.57 -4.68
CA CYS A 191 0.43 21.87 -4.84
C CYS A 191 0.97 22.03 -6.27
N ASP A 192 1.44 23.23 -6.60
CA ASP A 192 1.89 23.57 -7.96
C ASP A 192 3.04 22.69 -8.47
N GLU A 193 3.91 22.20 -7.58
CA GLU A 193 4.95 21.22 -7.92
C GLU A 193 4.37 19.89 -8.43
N HIS A 194 3.20 19.48 -7.93
CA HIS A 194 2.48 18.30 -8.40
C HIS A 194 1.83 18.53 -9.78
N LEU A 195 1.52 19.77 -10.15
CA LEU A 195 1.02 20.09 -11.50
C LEU A 195 2.10 19.86 -12.57
N GLY A 196 3.39 20.00 -12.23
CA GLY A 196 4.51 19.62 -13.09
C GLY A 196 4.49 18.15 -13.53
N VAL A 197 3.96 17.26 -12.68
CA VAL A 197 3.79 15.83 -12.99
C VAL A 197 2.77 15.62 -14.12
N THR A 198 1.76 16.48 -14.26
CA THR A 198 0.81 16.39 -15.39
C THR A 198 1.49 16.62 -16.75
N THR A 199 2.57 17.41 -16.77
CA THR A 199 3.40 17.61 -17.96
C THR A 199 4.14 16.33 -18.34
N VAL A 200 4.65 15.58 -17.35
CA VAL A 200 5.27 14.26 -17.56
C VAL A 200 4.23 13.26 -18.08
N TYR A 201 3.05 13.21 -17.48
CA TYR A 201 1.94 12.35 -17.94
C TYR A 201 1.56 12.61 -19.40
N LYS A 202 1.42 13.89 -19.78
CA LYS A 202 1.14 14.30 -21.16
C LYS A 202 2.29 13.91 -22.11
N LYS A 203 3.55 14.11 -21.71
CA LYS A 203 4.73 13.72 -22.51
C LYS A 203 4.84 12.21 -22.70
N MET A 204 4.38 11.42 -21.73
CA MET A 204 4.34 9.95 -21.81
C MET A 204 3.10 9.40 -22.53
N GLY A 205 2.22 10.27 -23.06
CA GLY A 205 1.01 9.86 -23.80
C GLY A 205 -0.13 9.32 -22.92
N PHE A 206 -0.04 9.44 -21.60
CA PHE A 206 -1.12 9.02 -20.71
C PHE A 206 -2.23 10.07 -20.66
N SER A 207 -3.47 9.67 -20.99
CA SER A 207 -4.65 10.52 -20.81
C SER A 207 -5.28 10.29 -19.44
N SER A 208 -5.30 11.32 -18.59
CA SER A 208 -6.08 11.28 -17.35
C SER A 208 -7.58 11.38 -17.70
N LYS A 209 -8.31 10.26 -17.69
CA LYS A 209 -9.79 10.26 -17.72
C LYS A 209 -10.42 10.71 -16.41
N ARG A 210 -9.64 10.97 -15.36
CA ARG A 210 -10.17 11.45 -14.06
C ARG A 210 -10.42 12.96 -14.14
N LYS A 211 -11.70 13.35 -14.08
CA LYS A 211 -12.20 14.74 -13.96
C LYS A 211 -11.67 15.51 -12.73
N THR A 212 -10.93 14.86 -11.83
CA THR A 212 -10.34 15.53 -10.66
C THR A 212 -9.22 16.51 -11.02
N PHE A 213 -8.55 16.34 -12.17
CA PHE A 213 -7.51 17.29 -12.58
C PHE A 213 -8.10 18.58 -13.16
N SER A 214 -9.21 18.54 -13.91
CA SER A 214 -9.75 19.70 -14.63
C SER A 214 -10.31 20.82 -13.74
N HIS A 215 -10.52 20.58 -12.44
CA HIS A 215 -10.94 21.63 -11.50
C HIS A 215 -9.77 22.48 -10.97
N TYR A 216 -8.53 22.05 -11.19
CA TYR A 216 -7.32 22.71 -10.68
C TYR A 216 -6.46 23.35 -11.78
N ILE A 217 -6.82 23.18 -13.04
CA ILE A 217 -6.17 23.80 -14.18
C ILE A 217 -7.17 24.82 -14.74
N GLY A 218 -7.20 25.99 -14.11
CA GLY A 218 -7.70 27.20 -14.74
C GLY A 218 -6.73 27.67 -15.81
#